data_AF-A0A7X5WTF8-F1
#
_entry.id   AF-A0A7X5WTF8-F1
#
_cell.length_a   1.000
_cell.length_b   1.000
_cell.length_c   1.000
_cell.angle_alpha   90.00
_cell.angle_beta   90.00
_cell.angle_gamma   90.00
#
_symmetry.space_group_name_H-M   'P 1'
#
loop_
_entity.id
_entity.type
_entity.pdbx_description
1 polymer ?
#
loop_
_entity_poly.entity_id
_entity_poly.type
_entity_poly.pdbx_seq_one_letter_code
_entity_poly.pdbx_strand_id
1 'polypeptide(L)'
;MTAVGTAPIGAAPARSRLRVGVEQTWALSVRSAVATWRNPGAWVPGIVFPLMLAAVYAAQFERATDLPAFPEVDSFLQFILPASILQGISFNSSNAGTDMATDIETGFFDRLVASPVARQSIFLGRVGGAAVAAAAQTVVLMLVFLAFGAPVES
;
A
#
# COMPACT_ATOMS: atom_id res chain seq x y z
N MET A 1 -12.57 24.72 -52.89
CA MET A 1 -11.49 24.48 -51.92
C MET A 1 -11.75 25.39 -50.73
N THR A 2 -12.63 24.97 -49.81
CA THR A 2 -13.10 25.78 -48.66
C THR A 2 -12.29 25.41 -47.43
N ALA A 3 -11.55 26.38 -46.89
CA ALA A 3 -10.77 26.23 -45.68
C ALA A 3 -11.69 25.98 -44.48
N VAL A 4 -11.57 24.79 -43.88
CA VAL A 4 -12.18 24.48 -42.58
C VAL A 4 -11.39 25.23 -41.51
N GLY A 5 -12.01 26.22 -40.89
CA GLY A 5 -11.43 26.97 -39.78
C GLY A 5 -11.17 26.06 -38.58
N THR A 6 -9.90 25.91 -38.22
CA THR A 6 -9.46 25.28 -36.98
C THR A 6 -9.70 26.26 -35.82
N ALA A 7 -10.84 26.13 -35.15
CA ALA A 7 -11.07 26.86 -33.91
C ALA A 7 -9.96 26.51 -32.90
N PRO A 8 -9.35 27.50 -32.21
CA PRO A 8 -8.34 27.22 -31.19
C PRO A 8 -9.01 26.49 -30.04
N ILE A 9 -8.53 25.28 -29.73
CA ILE A 9 -8.93 24.53 -28.54
C ILE A 9 -8.52 25.39 -27.34
N GLY A 10 -9.49 26.07 -26.72
CA GLY A 10 -9.26 26.91 -25.56
C GLY A 10 -8.52 26.14 -24.47
N ALA A 11 -7.30 26.58 -24.14
CA ALA A 11 -6.52 25.98 -23.08
C ALA A 11 -7.25 26.23 -21.74
N ALA A 12 -7.97 25.22 -21.26
CA ALA A 12 -8.57 25.28 -19.92
C ALA A 12 -7.50 25.67 -18.89
N PRO A 13 -7.82 26.57 -17.94
CA PRO A 13 -6.84 27.13 -17.01
C PRO A 13 -6.14 26.02 -16.23
N ALA A 14 -4.82 26.13 -16.03
CA ALA A 14 -3.98 25.09 -15.42
C ALA A 14 -4.50 24.58 -14.06
N ARG A 15 -5.21 25.43 -13.29
CA ARG A 15 -5.88 25.07 -12.03
C ARG A 15 -6.98 24.01 -12.21
N SER A 16 -7.72 24.04 -13.32
CA SER A 16 -8.72 23.03 -13.68
C SER A 16 -8.06 21.69 -13.98
N ARG A 17 -6.89 21.68 -14.66
CA ARG A 17 -6.18 20.45 -15.02
C ARG A 17 -5.55 19.76 -13.82
N LEU A 18 -4.99 20.53 -12.87
CA LEU A 18 -4.44 19.98 -11.63
C LEU A 18 -5.51 19.35 -10.75
N ARG A 19 -6.67 20.02 -10.60
CA ARG A 19 -7.79 19.49 -9.80
C ARG A 19 -8.32 18.19 -10.38
N VAL A 20 -8.49 18.11 -11.70
CA VAL A 20 -8.89 16.88 -12.40
C VAL A 20 -7.83 15.77 -12.23
N GLY A 21 -6.55 16.10 -12.32
CA GLY A 21 -5.47 15.13 -12.09
C GLY A 21 -5.47 14.55 -10.67
N VAL A 22 -5.74 15.37 -9.65
CA VAL A 22 -5.88 14.93 -8.26
C VAL A 22 -7.11 14.05 -8.06
N GLU A 23 -8.26 14.46 -8.60
CA GLU A 23 -9.51 13.66 -8.56
C GLU A 23 -9.32 12.30 -9.25
N GLN A 24 -8.63 12.26 -10.38
CA GLN A 24 -8.29 11.03 -11.10
C GLN A 24 -7.36 10.14 -10.27
N THR A 25 -6.27 10.69 -9.73
CA THR A 25 -5.35 9.93 -8.87
C THR A 25 -6.09 9.32 -7.69
N TRP A 26 -6.92 10.11 -7.00
CA TRP A 26 -7.71 9.63 -5.86
C TRP A 26 -8.66 8.50 -6.26
N ALA A 27 -9.43 8.68 -7.34
CA ALA A 27 -10.37 7.65 -7.82
C ALA A 27 -9.65 6.34 -8.18
N LEU A 28 -8.49 6.42 -8.84
CA LEU A 28 -7.68 5.25 -9.18
C LEU A 28 -7.06 4.60 -7.93
N SER A 29 -6.62 5.39 -6.94
CA SER A 29 -6.13 4.86 -5.67
C SER A 29 -7.20 4.12 -4.89
N VAL A 30 -8.42 4.68 -4.80
CA VAL A 30 -9.55 4.01 -4.14
C VAL A 30 -9.90 2.70 -4.86
N ARG A 31 -9.97 2.71 -6.21
CA ARG A 31 -10.18 1.48 -6.99
C ARG A 31 -9.13 0.42 -6.64
N SER A 32 -7.86 0.80 -6.66
CA SER A 32 -6.74 -0.12 -6.38
C SER A 32 -6.83 -0.67 -4.95
N ALA A 33 -7.08 0.17 -3.95
CA ALA A 33 -7.19 -0.26 -2.56
C ALA A 33 -8.37 -1.23 -2.34
N VAL A 34 -9.53 -0.93 -2.94
CA VAL A 34 -10.71 -1.81 -2.87
C VAL A 34 -10.46 -3.14 -3.57
N ALA A 35 -9.76 -3.15 -4.71
CA ALA A 35 -9.41 -4.37 -5.41
C ALA A 35 -8.52 -5.28 -4.54
N THR A 36 -7.49 -4.72 -3.91
CA THR A 36 -6.63 -5.46 -2.97
C THR A 36 -7.43 -5.98 -1.78
N TRP A 37 -8.30 -5.16 -1.18
CA TRP A 37 -9.09 -5.56 -0.01
C TRP A 37 -10.06 -6.70 -0.29
N ARG A 38 -10.68 -6.70 -1.48
CA ARG A 38 -11.63 -7.74 -1.91
C ARG A 38 -10.96 -9.07 -2.25
N ASN A 39 -9.64 -9.10 -2.39
CA ASN A 39 -8.88 -10.32 -2.61
C ASN A 39 -8.17 -10.75 -1.31
N PRO A 40 -8.81 -11.58 -0.46
CA PRO A 40 -8.18 -12.04 0.78
C PRO A 40 -6.86 -12.78 0.54
N GLY A 41 -6.72 -13.47 -0.59
CA GLY A 41 -5.47 -14.13 -0.96
C GLY A 41 -4.28 -13.17 -1.13
N ALA A 42 -4.53 -11.88 -1.40
CA ALA A 42 -3.50 -10.88 -1.61
C ALA A 42 -2.99 -10.21 -0.31
N TRP A 43 -3.69 -10.32 0.82
CA TRP A 43 -3.27 -9.63 2.05
C TRP A 43 -3.20 -10.53 3.28
N VAL A 44 -3.99 -11.62 3.34
CA VAL A 44 -4.00 -12.55 4.48
C VAL A 44 -2.62 -13.15 4.74
N PRO A 45 -1.88 -13.69 3.74
CA PRO A 45 -0.55 -14.24 3.99
C PRO A 45 0.43 -13.20 4.54
N GLY A 46 0.33 -11.95 4.07
CA GLY A 46 1.17 -10.84 4.51
C GLY A 46 0.91 -10.37 5.94
N ILE A 47 -0.15 -10.86 6.60
CA ILE A 47 -0.43 -10.61 8.01
C ILE A 47 -0.15 -11.86 8.86
N VAL A 48 -0.69 -13.00 8.43
CA VAL A 48 -0.61 -14.25 9.20
C VAL A 48 0.84 -14.73 9.33
N PHE A 49 1.62 -14.68 8.24
CA PHE A 49 2.99 -15.18 8.25
C PHE A 49 3.92 -14.35 9.16
N PRO A 50 3.95 -13.00 9.08
CA PRO A 50 4.76 -12.20 10.01
C PRO A 50 4.36 -12.36 11.48
N LEU A 51 3.07 -12.58 11.78
CA LEU A 51 2.60 -12.78 13.15
C LEU A 51 3.03 -14.14 13.72
N MET A 52 2.90 -15.20 12.94
CA MET A 52 3.40 -16.53 13.30
C MET A 52 4.90 -16.48 13.60
N LEU A 53 5.66 -15.85 12.71
CA LEU A 53 7.11 -15.72 12.86
C LEU A 53 7.47 -14.87 14.09
N ALA A 54 6.75 -13.77 14.33
CA ALA A 54 6.92 -12.93 15.51
C ALA A 54 6.68 -13.70 16.81
N ALA A 55 5.62 -14.52 16.88
CA ALA A 55 5.32 -15.33 18.05
C ALA A 55 6.43 -16.37 18.31
N VAL A 56 6.93 -17.03 17.25
CA VAL A 56 8.04 -17.98 17.36
C VAL A 56 9.30 -17.29 17.89
N TYR A 57 9.65 -16.13 17.35
CA TYR A 57 10.83 -15.39 17.78
C TYR A 57 10.70 -14.85 19.20
N ALA A 58 9.53 -14.34 19.57
CA ALA A 58 9.27 -13.89 20.92
C ALA A 58 9.47 -15.03 21.93
N ALA A 59 8.93 -16.22 21.67
CA ALA A 59 9.11 -17.38 22.54
C ALA A 59 10.57 -17.88 22.57
N GLN A 60 11.27 -17.85 21.44
CA GLN A 60 12.67 -18.31 21.33
C GLN A 60 13.65 -17.36 22.04
N PHE A 61 13.37 -16.06 22.03
CA PHE A 61 14.27 -15.02 22.53
C PHE A 61 13.75 -14.32 23.79
N GLU A 62 12.73 -14.86 24.45
CA GLU A 62 12.20 -14.34 25.71
C GLU A 62 13.29 -14.21 26.78
N ARG A 63 14.18 -15.20 26.90
CA ARG A 63 15.31 -15.14 27.85
C ARG A 63 16.43 -14.20 27.43
N ALA A 64 16.42 -13.73 26.18
CA ALA A 64 17.46 -12.83 25.69
C ALA A 64 17.23 -11.39 26.16
N THR A 65 16.01 -11.03 26.56
CA THR A 65 15.69 -9.70 27.10
C THR A 65 16.25 -9.48 28.51
N ASP A 66 16.57 -10.56 29.24
CA ASP A 66 17.16 -10.51 30.58
C ASP A 66 18.68 -10.23 30.58
N LEU A 67 19.32 -10.10 29.40
CA LEU A 67 20.75 -9.84 29.33
C LEU A 67 21.07 -8.37 29.71
N PRO A 68 22.11 -8.13 30.53
CA PRO A 68 22.45 -6.78 31.02
C PRO A 68 22.92 -5.78 29.94
N ALA A 69 23.11 -6.23 28.70
CA ALA A 69 23.47 -5.37 27.56
C ALA A 69 22.30 -5.22 26.56
N PHE A 70 21.14 -5.81 26.83
CA PHE A 70 19.95 -5.69 25.98
C PHE A 70 19.17 -4.42 26.35
N PRO A 71 18.60 -3.68 25.38
CA PRO A 71 17.73 -2.54 25.68
C PRO A 71 16.58 -2.95 26.60
N GLU A 72 16.21 -2.10 27.57
CA GLU A 72 15.03 -2.32 28.42
C GLU A 72 13.78 -2.35 27.53
N VAL A 73 13.21 -3.54 27.34
CA VAL A 73 11.94 -3.78 26.63
C VAL A 73 11.13 -4.80 27.41
N ASP A 74 9.82 -4.60 27.53
CA ASP A 74 8.94 -5.51 28.28
C ASP A 74 8.78 -6.87 27.61
N SER A 75 8.95 -6.90 26.29
CA SER A 75 8.84 -8.12 25.49
C SER A 75 9.68 -8.01 24.22
N PHE A 76 10.25 -9.14 23.80
CA PHE A 76 10.88 -9.26 22.48
C PHE A 76 9.91 -8.94 21.32
N LEU A 77 8.59 -8.97 21.58
CA LEU A 77 7.57 -8.51 20.63
C LEU A 77 7.74 -7.03 20.24
N GLN A 78 8.16 -6.16 21.16
CA GLN A 78 8.40 -4.74 20.86
C GLN A 78 9.56 -4.57 19.87
N PHE A 79 10.60 -5.40 20.02
CA PHE A 79 11.77 -5.38 19.13
C PHE A 79 11.44 -5.90 17.73
N ILE A 80 10.59 -6.92 17.62
CA ILE A 80 10.27 -7.55 16.33
C ILE A 80 9.13 -6.89 15.56
N LEU A 81 8.27 -6.12 16.23
CA LEU A 81 7.17 -5.37 15.63
C LEU A 81 7.54 -4.61 14.35
N PRO A 82 8.59 -3.75 14.32
CA PRO A 82 8.96 -3.03 13.10
C PRO A 82 9.39 -3.97 11.97
N ALA A 83 10.10 -5.06 12.29
CA ALA A 83 10.51 -6.06 11.31
C ALA A 83 9.30 -6.78 10.70
N SER A 84 8.31 -7.15 11.52
CA SER A 84 7.07 -7.79 11.06
C SER A 84 6.22 -6.86 10.18
N ILE A 85 6.16 -5.57 10.50
CA ILE A 85 5.49 -4.57 9.65
C ILE A 85 6.19 -4.45 8.30
N LEU A 86 7.52 -4.30 8.27
CA LEU A 86 8.28 -4.20 7.03
C LEU A 86 8.13 -5.46 6.16
N GLN A 87 8.12 -6.64 6.78
CA GLN A 87 7.86 -7.89 6.09
C GLN A 87 6.45 -7.91 5.47
N GLY A 88 5.43 -7.48 6.22
CA GLY A 88 4.06 -7.39 5.71
C GLY A 88 3.92 -6.43 4.54
N ILE A 89 4.51 -5.24 4.64
CA ILE A 89 4.55 -4.23 3.56
C ILE A 89 5.25 -4.80 2.31
N SER A 90 6.31 -5.58 2.48
CA SER A 90 7.03 -6.20 1.37
C SER A 90 6.12 -7.15 0.58
N PHE A 91 5.36 -8.00 1.27
CA PHE A 91 4.35 -8.84 0.61
C PHE A 91 3.29 -8.02 -0.13
N ASN A 92 2.79 -6.96 0.50
CA ASN A 92 1.81 -6.07 -0.12
C ASN A 92 2.36 -5.43 -1.41
N SER A 93 3.60 -4.95 -1.37
CA SER A 93 4.28 -4.36 -2.53
C SER A 93 4.50 -5.37 -3.65
N SER A 94 4.83 -6.62 -3.34
CA SER A 94 4.95 -7.69 -4.35
C SER A 94 3.61 -7.93 -5.05
N ASN A 95 2.52 -8.03 -4.28
CA ASN A 95 1.17 -8.18 -4.84
C ASN A 95 0.75 -6.95 -5.64
N ALA A 96 1.17 -5.76 -5.21
CA ALA A 96 0.95 -4.52 -5.96
C ALA A 96 1.66 -4.55 -7.34
N GLY A 97 2.83 -5.16 -7.43
CA GLY A 97 3.50 -5.44 -8.70
C GLY A 97 2.70 -6.41 -9.57
N THR A 98 2.22 -7.50 -8.98
CA THR A 98 1.42 -8.51 -9.69
C THR A 98 0.12 -7.94 -10.24
N ASP A 99 -0.71 -7.22 -9.46
CA ASP A 99 -1.95 -6.70 -10.05
C ASP A 99 -1.68 -5.57 -11.08
N MET A 100 -0.53 -4.89 -11.01
CA MET A 100 -0.13 -3.96 -12.07
C MET A 100 0.19 -4.70 -13.37
N ALA A 101 0.92 -5.83 -13.27
CA ALA A 101 1.17 -6.69 -14.42
C ALA A 101 -0.15 -7.24 -14.99
N THR A 102 -1.09 -7.65 -14.15
CA THR A 102 -2.43 -8.09 -14.59
C THR A 102 -3.22 -6.97 -15.25
N ASP A 103 -3.18 -5.74 -14.74
CA ASP A 103 -3.82 -4.58 -15.37
C ASP A 103 -3.21 -4.28 -16.77
N ILE A 104 -1.93 -4.59 -16.99
CA ILE A 104 -1.26 -4.51 -18.30
C ILE A 104 -1.70 -5.67 -19.21
N GLU A 105 -1.62 -6.92 -18.73
CA GLU A 105 -1.98 -8.13 -19.50
C GLU A 105 -3.44 -8.14 -19.94
N THR A 106 -4.35 -7.61 -19.13
CA THR A 106 -5.78 -7.51 -19.43
C THR A 106 -6.12 -6.33 -20.37
N GLY A 107 -5.14 -5.50 -20.72
CA GLY A 107 -5.32 -4.30 -21.54
C GLY A 107 -6.08 -3.17 -20.83
N PHE A 108 -6.31 -3.27 -19.52
CA PHE A 108 -6.94 -2.21 -18.74
C PHE A 108 -6.07 -0.94 -18.72
N PHE A 109 -4.76 -1.12 -18.59
CA PHE A 109 -3.79 -0.02 -18.65
C PHE A 109 -3.86 0.75 -19.98
N ASP A 110 -3.91 0.05 -21.11
CA ASP A 110 -3.99 0.68 -22.44
C ASP A 110 -5.29 1.48 -22.62
N ARG A 111 -6.41 0.96 -22.09
CA ARG A 111 -7.70 1.67 -22.08
C ARG A 111 -7.64 2.96 -21.27
N LEU A 112 -6.96 2.95 -20.11
CA LEU A 112 -6.75 4.16 -19.31
C LEU A 112 -5.89 5.19 -20.05
N VAL A 113 -4.82 4.76 -20.71
CA VAL A 113 -3.93 5.65 -21.47
C VAL A 113 -4.62 6.24 -22.71
N ALA A 114 -5.54 5.51 -23.34
CA ALA A 114 -6.34 6.00 -24.46
C ALA A 114 -7.47 6.96 -24.03
N SER A 115 -7.87 6.92 -22.76
CA SER A 115 -8.89 7.81 -22.19
C SER A 115 -8.32 9.18 -21.81
N PRO A 116 -9.15 10.23 -21.60
CA PRO A 116 -8.69 11.56 -21.18
C PRO A 116 -8.27 11.60 -19.70
N VAL A 117 -7.42 10.66 -19.27
CA VAL A 117 -6.84 10.56 -17.93
C VAL A 117 -5.38 11.02 -17.98
N ALA A 118 -4.96 11.79 -16.98
CA ALA A 118 -3.58 12.21 -16.88
C ALA A 118 -2.67 10.97 -16.66
N ARG A 119 -1.65 10.80 -17.51
CA ARG A 119 -0.71 9.65 -17.43
C ARG A 119 -0.07 9.49 -16.05
N GLN A 120 0.24 10.61 -15.40
CA GLN A 120 0.81 10.63 -14.04
C GLN A 120 -0.17 10.07 -13.00
N SER A 121 -1.48 10.32 -13.17
CA SER A 121 -2.52 9.84 -12.26
C SER A 121 -2.72 8.32 -12.30
N ILE A 122 -2.36 7.66 -13.41
CA ILE A 122 -2.41 6.19 -13.51
C ILE A 122 -1.38 5.57 -12.57
N PHE A 123 -0.12 6.03 -12.66
CA PHE A 123 0.96 5.54 -11.82
C PHE A 123 0.77 5.94 -10.35
N LEU A 124 0.51 7.23 -10.09
CA LEU A 124 0.27 7.73 -8.73
C LEU A 124 -0.96 7.10 -8.10
N GLY A 125 -2.00 6.82 -8.89
CA GLY A 125 -3.20 6.11 -8.46
C GLY A 125 -2.86 4.73 -7.92
N ARG A 126 -2.06 3.95 -8.68
CA ARG A 126 -1.62 2.61 -8.27
C ARG A 126 -0.76 2.64 -7.01
N VAL A 127 0.24 3.53 -6.96
CA VAL A 127 1.12 3.69 -5.78
C VAL A 127 0.31 4.13 -4.56
N GLY A 128 -0.60 5.09 -4.71
CA GLY A 128 -1.47 5.54 -3.63
C GLY A 128 -2.39 4.43 -3.12
N GLY A 129 -2.92 3.59 -4.00
CA GLY A 129 -3.72 2.43 -3.61
C GLY A 129 -2.93 1.39 -2.82
N ALA A 130 -1.71 1.09 -3.26
CA ALA A 130 -0.79 0.21 -2.52
C ALA A 130 -0.40 0.80 -1.16
N ALA A 131 -0.13 2.11 -1.09
CA ALA A 131 0.17 2.79 0.16
C ALA A 131 -0.99 2.73 1.15
N VAL A 132 -2.24 2.91 0.70
CA VAL A 132 -3.42 2.76 1.55
C VAL A 132 -3.58 1.33 2.07
N ALA A 133 -3.35 0.33 1.22
CA ALA A 133 -3.40 -1.07 1.61
C ALA A 133 -2.30 -1.41 2.65
N ALA A 134 -1.07 -0.94 2.42
CA ALA A 134 0.04 -1.09 3.34
C ALA A 134 -0.22 -0.38 4.69
N ALA A 135 -0.81 0.82 4.66
CA ALA A 135 -1.19 1.54 5.87
C ALA A 135 -2.26 0.79 6.68
N ALA A 136 -3.30 0.28 6.01
CA ALA A 136 -4.32 -0.54 6.65
C ALA A 136 -3.72 -1.81 7.26
N GLN A 137 -2.83 -2.49 6.54
CA GLN A 137 -2.13 -3.68 7.01
C GLN A 137 -1.25 -3.38 8.23
N THR A 138 -0.56 -2.24 8.22
CA THR A 138 0.27 -1.75 9.32
C THR A 138 -0.57 -1.49 10.57
N VAL A 139 -1.74 -0.85 10.42
CA VAL A 139 -2.68 -0.63 11.53
C VAL A 139 -3.15 -1.97 12.11
N VAL A 140 -3.51 -2.93 11.26
CA VAL A 140 -3.93 -4.26 11.73
C VAL A 140 -2.81 -4.94 12.51
N LEU A 141 -1.58 -4.95 11.99
CA LEU A 141 -0.44 -5.53 12.70
C LEU A 141 -0.19 -4.83 14.04
N MET A 142 -0.19 -3.49 14.08
CA MET A 142 -0.04 -2.75 15.33
C MET A 142 -1.11 -3.12 16.37
N LEU A 143 -2.39 -3.20 15.97
CA LEU A 143 -3.47 -3.58 16.88
C LEU A 143 -3.30 -5.00 17.43
N VAL A 144 -2.83 -5.93 16.59
CA VAL A 144 -2.55 -7.30 17.01
C VAL A 144 -1.40 -7.32 18.02
N PHE A 145 -0.26 -6.70 17.72
CA PHE A 145 0.88 -6.66 18.65
C PHE A 145 0.53 -5.99 19.99
N LEU A 146 -0.27 -4.92 19.95
CA LEU A 146 -0.77 -4.26 21.17
C LEU A 146 -1.63 -5.23 22.01
N ALA A 147 -2.52 -6.00 21.37
CA ALA A 147 -3.37 -6.98 22.05
C ALA A 147 -2.57 -8.17 22.64
N PHE A 148 -1.46 -8.56 22.02
CA PHE A 148 -0.61 -9.67 22.45
C PHE A 148 0.51 -9.24 23.43
N GLY A 149 0.48 -8.02 23.97
CA GLY A 149 1.34 -7.63 25.09
C GLY A 149 2.64 -6.92 24.69
N ALA A 150 2.69 -6.25 23.53
CA ALA A 150 3.65 -5.19 23.30
C ALA A 150 2.98 -3.83 23.60
N PRO A 151 2.98 -3.34 24.87
CA PRO A 151 2.57 -1.97 25.13
C PRO A 151 3.50 -1.05 24.32
N VAL A 152 2.89 -0.15 23.54
CA VAL A 152 3.61 0.91 22.83
C VAL A 152 3.81 2.01 23.87
N GLU A 153 4.93 1.97 24.60
CA GLU A 153 5.28 3.08 25.48
C GLU A 153 5.75 4.26 24.64
N SER A 154 5.12 5.42 24.86
CA SER A 154 5.32 6.68 24.13
C SER A 154 6.51 7.47 24.63
#